data_AF-A0A7L9VT37-F1
#
_entry.id   AF-A0A7L9VT37-F1
#
_cell.length_a   1.000
_cell.length_b   1.000
_cell.length_c   1.000
_cell.angle_alpha   90.00
_cell.angle_beta   90.00
_cell.angle_gamma   90.00
#
_symmetry.space_group_name_H-M   'P 1'
#
loop_
_entity.id
_entity.type
_entity.pdbx_description
1 polymer ?
#
loop_
_entity_poly.entity_id
_entity_poly.type
_entity_poly.pdbx_seq_one_letter_code
_entity_poly.pdbx_strand_id
1 'polypeptide(L)'
;MRKKLQQLGPQMRHVFIGRFERVGYKKSYRYCRPTLLLTHVALAETGELITDHLWLNYTKGFLDLGELLTGDLLRFNGRVASYVKGYFGTSQKLDYKVERPSQVALQAKIEGPRRLLPDTVTKFGRQALIGYIMERERAFYEASCRPIDPYYIEQYRVWLTNHVMKNAQNYDIVLQKQLTGASKKH
;
A
#
# COMPACT_ATOMS: atom_id res chain seq x y z
N MET A 1 -16.76 -5.86 13.81
CA MET A 1 -15.63 -6.61 14.41
C MET A 1 -15.25 -7.73 13.46
N ARG A 2 -13.97 -7.85 13.11
CA ARG A 2 -13.46 -8.91 12.21
C ARG A 2 -13.26 -10.23 12.96
N LYS A 3 -14.32 -11.04 13.04
CA LYS A 3 -14.34 -12.31 13.80
C LYS A 3 -13.28 -13.34 13.34
N LYS A 4 -13.02 -13.45 12.03
CA LYS A 4 -12.03 -14.41 11.52
C LYS A 4 -10.59 -14.03 11.88
N LEU A 5 -10.26 -12.73 11.85
CA LEU A 5 -8.98 -12.26 12.37
C LEU A 5 -8.84 -12.54 13.87
N GLN A 6 -9.89 -12.31 14.64
CA GLN A 6 -9.91 -12.65 16.08
C GLN A 6 -9.57 -14.13 16.31
N GLN A 7 -10.15 -15.04 15.52
CA GLN A 7 -9.92 -16.48 15.64
C GLN A 7 -8.48 -16.90 15.34
N LEU A 8 -7.82 -16.27 14.37
CA LEU A 8 -6.40 -16.53 14.08
C LEU A 8 -5.49 -16.16 15.25
N GLY A 9 -5.83 -15.08 15.96
CA GLY A 9 -5.10 -14.64 17.14
C GLY A 9 -3.69 -14.08 16.84
N PRO A 10 -3.01 -13.50 17.86
CA PRO A 10 -1.79 -12.73 17.65
C PRO A 10 -0.49 -13.56 17.68
N GLN A 11 -0.57 -14.86 17.97
CA GLN A 11 0.61 -15.67 18.33
C GLN A 11 1.58 -15.80 17.16
N MET A 12 1.08 -16.23 16.00
CA MET A 12 1.91 -16.49 14.83
C MET A 12 1.71 -15.47 13.72
N ARG A 13 2.59 -15.53 12.72
CA ARG A 13 2.39 -14.82 11.46
C ARG A 13 1.66 -15.75 10.52
N HIS A 14 0.69 -15.20 9.80
CA HIS A 14 -0.02 -15.91 8.74
C HIS A 14 0.37 -15.31 7.39
N VAL A 15 0.26 -16.14 6.35
CA VAL A 15 0.41 -15.70 4.97
C VAL A 15 -0.96 -15.33 4.43
N PHE A 16 -1.10 -14.09 3.98
CA PHE A 16 -2.32 -13.57 3.39
C PHE A 16 -2.12 -13.34 1.90
N ILE A 17 -3.22 -13.46 1.17
CA ILE A 17 -3.37 -12.94 -0.19
C ILE A 17 -4.46 -11.87 -0.20
N GLY A 18 -4.37 -10.89 -1.08
CA GLY A 18 -5.41 -9.88 -1.27
C GLY A 18 -5.21 -9.09 -2.55
N ARG A 19 -6.32 -8.62 -3.13
CA ARG A 19 -6.30 -7.81 -4.35
C ARG A 19 -6.09 -6.35 -3.99
N PHE A 20 -5.09 -5.72 -4.59
CA PHE A 20 -4.89 -4.30 -4.43
C PHE A 20 -6.04 -3.53 -5.08
N GLU A 21 -6.68 -2.66 -4.32
CA GLU A 21 -7.80 -1.85 -4.79
C GLU A 21 -7.32 -0.43 -5.10
N ARG A 22 -6.71 0.21 -4.11
CA ARG A 22 -6.31 1.61 -4.20
C ARG A 22 -5.31 2.02 -3.13
N VAL A 23 -4.72 3.20 -3.30
CA VAL A 23 -3.93 3.84 -2.26
C VAL A 23 -4.77 4.79 -1.40
N GLY A 24 -4.24 5.15 -0.25
CA GLY A 24 -4.90 6.02 0.71
C GLY A 24 -3.92 6.76 1.60
N TYR A 25 -4.42 7.67 2.40
CA TYR A 25 -3.66 8.21 3.52
C TYR A 25 -4.51 8.29 4.78
N LYS A 26 -3.83 8.27 5.93
CA LYS A 26 -4.43 8.61 7.23
C LYS A 26 -3.74 9.82 7.83
N LYS A 27 -4.55 10.75 8.37
CA LYS A 27 -4.05 11.90 9.11
C LYS A 27 -3.57 11.44 10.49
N SER A 28 -2.31 11.69 10.79
CA SER A 28 -1.75 11.68 12.14
C SER A 28 -1.57 13.14 12.58
N TYR A 29 -1.33 13.38 13.87
CA TYR A 29 -1.30 14.73 14.45
C TYR A 29 -0.62 15.81 13.56
N ARG A 30 0.62 15.59 13.10
CA ARG A 30 1.38 16.56 12.28
C ARG A 30 1.68 16.13 10.85
N TYR A 31 1.24 14.95 10.42
CA TYR A 31 1.59 14.43 9.09
C TYR A 31 0.65 13.34 8.62
N CYS A 32 0.57 13.18 7.31
CA CYS A 32 -0.14 12.06 6.68
C CYS A 32 0.76 10.82 6.59
N ARG A 33 0.17 9.64 6.83
CA ARG A 33 0.84 8.35 6.63
C ARG A 33 0.22 7.63 5.43
N PRO A 34 1.03 7.07 4.52
CA PRO A 34 0.52 6.39 3.33
C PRO A 34 -0.07 5.04 3.72
N THR A 35 -1.17 4.68 3.08
CA THR A 35 -1.88 3.42 3.26
C THR A 35 -2.27 2.84 1.90
N LEU A 36 -2.59 1.56 1.88
CA LEU A 36 -3.20 0.90 0.72
C LEU A 36 -4.37 0.05 1.19
N LEU A 37 -5.31 -0.18 0.28
CA LEU A 37 -6.49 -1.01 0.49
C LEU A 37 -6.32 -2.30 -0.29
N LEU A 38 -6.46 -3.43 0.43
CA LEU A 38 -6.65 -4.73 -0.19
C LEU A 38 -8.11 -5.16 -0.06
N THR A 39 -8.65 -5.78 -1.09
CA THR A 39 -9.96 -6.45 -1.09
C THR A 39 -9.78 -7.96 -1.20
N HIS A 40 -10.83 -8.71 -0.85
CA HIS A 40 -10.85 -10.18 -0.90
C HIS A 40 -9.65 -10.81 -0.18
N VAL A 41 -9.41 -10.39 1.06
CA VAL A 41 -8.23 -10.82 1.81
C VAL A 41 -8.46 -12.21 2.37
N ALA A 42 -7.63 -13.16 1.98
CA ALA A 42 -7.74 -14.58 2.34
C ALA A 42 -6.44 -15.14 2.91
N LEU A 43 -6.51 -16.28 3.59
CA LEU A 43 -5.33 -17.07 3.92
C LEU A 43 -4.76 -17.72 2.66
N ALA A 44 -3.46 -17.60 2.45
CA ALA A 44 -2.80 -18.16 1.26
C ALA A 44 -2.82 -19.69 1.24
N GLU A 45 -2.79 -20.33 2.42
CA GLU A 45 -2.74 -21.79 2.56
C GLU A 45 -4.09 -22.44 2.23
N THR A 46 -5.18 -21.89 2.76
CA THR A 46 -6.52 -22.52 2.67
C THR A 46 -7.42 -21.85 1.63
N GLY A 47 -7.07 -20.66 1.16
CA GLY A 47 -7.96 -19.81 0.36
C GLY A 47 -9.12 -19.23 1.17
N GLU A 48 -9.17 -19.42 2.49
CA GLU A 48 -10.28 -18.95 3.31
C GLU A 48 -10.33 -17.42 3.33
N LEU A 49 -11.45 -16.84 2.89
CA LEU A 49 -11.69 -15.41 2.97
C LEU A 49 -11.75 -14.96 4.45
N ILE A 50 -10.85 -14.06 4.83
CA ILE A 50 -10.70 -13.53 6.19
C ILE A 50 -11.44 -12.20 6.37
N THR A 51 -11.38 -11.32 5.37
CA THR A 51 -12.12 -10.05 5.39
C THR A 51 -12.27 -9.49 3.98
N ASP A 52 -13.41 -8.84 3.70
CA ASP A 52 -13.67 -8.25 2.38
C ASP A 52 -12.69 -7.13 2.04
N HIS A 53 -12.23 -6.39 3.05
CA HIS A 53 -11.31 -5.28 2.86
C HIS A 53 -10.40 -5.02 4.07
N LEU A 54 -9.17 -4.65 3.78
CA LEU A 54 -8.13 -4.39 4.76
C LEU A 54 -7.25 -3.20 4.36
N TRP A 55 -7.25 -2.17 5.20
CA TRP A 55 -6.30 -1.07 5.07
C TRP A 55 -4.98 -1.41 5.78
N LEU A 56 -3.87 -1.28 5.05
CA LEU A 56 -2.52 -1.48 5.56
C LEU A 56 -1.70 -0.20 5.40
N ASN A 57 -0.63 -0.05 6.19
CA ASN A 57 0.37 0.97 5.89
C ASN A 57 1.07 0.60 4.57
N TYR A 58 1.29 1.59 3.70
CA TYR A 58 2.07 1.39 2.47
C TYR A 58 3.56 1.36 2.83
N THR A 59 4.06 0.19 3.24
CA THR A 59 5.43 0.00 3.71
C THR A 59 6.43 -0.11 2.55
N LYS A 60 7.73 0.00 2.85
CA LYS A 60 8.83 -0.22 1.90
C LYS A 60 8.65 -1.52 1.08
N GLY A 61 8.23 -2.62 1.72
CA GLY A 61 8.07 -3.91 1.04
C GLY A 61 7.01 -3.88 -0.08
N PHE A 62 5.95 -3.08 0.06
CA PHE A 62 5.00 -2.87 -1.05
C PHE A 62 5.56 -1.91 -2.11
N LEU A 63 6.31 -0.88 -1.70
CA LEU A 63 6.91 0.09 -2.63
C LEU A 63 8.02 -0.52 -3.47
N ASP A 64 8.73 -1.53 -2.94
CA ASP A 64 9.76 -2.28 -3.66
C ASP A 64 9.19 -3.05 -4.87
N LEU A 65 7.86 -3.27 -4.92
CA LEU A 65 7.17 -3.83 -6.08
C LEU A 65 6.86 -2.79 -7.17
N GLY A 66 7.11 -1.49 -6.90
CA GLY A 66 6.73 -0.37 -7.76
C GLY A 66 5.27 0.05 -7.59
N GLU A 67 4.76 0.82 -8.55
CA GLU A 67 3.33 1.18 -8.59
C GLU A 67 2.47 -0.08 -8.75
N LEU A 68 1.51 -0.22 -7.83
CA LEU A 68 0.48 -1.26 -7.86
C LEU A 68 -0.72 -0.78 -8.69
N LEU A 69 -1.22 -1.65 -9.55
CA LEU A 69 -2.42 -1.42 -10.34
C LEU A 69 -3.62 -2.10 -9.69
N THR A 70 -4.78 -1.46 -9.76
CA THR A 70 -6.04 -2.02 -9.24
C THR A 70 -6.28 -3.40 -9.84
N GLY A 71 -6.46 -4.40 -8.97
CA GLY A 71 -6.60 -5.82 -9.33
C GLY A 71 -5.37 -6.68 -9.09
N ASP A 72 -4.17 -6.09 -8.90
CA ASP A 72 -2.93 -6.83 -8.59
C ASP A 72 -3.15 -7.76 -7.39
N LEU A 73 -2.76 -9.04 -7.52
CA LEU A 73 -2.85 -9.99 -6.42
C LEU A 73 -1.54 -9.99 -5.63
N LEU A 74 -1.62 -9.62 -4.35
CA LEU A 74 -0.48 -9.53 -3.47
C LEU A 74 -0.49 -10.67 -2.46
N ARG A 75 0.70 -11.22 -2.19
CA ARG A 75 0.97 -12.16 -1.09
C ARG A 75 1.85 -11.47 -0.07
N PHE A 76 1.55 -11.63 1.22
CA PHE A 76 2.37 -11.06 2.29
C PHE A 76 2.19 -11.82 3.61
N ASN A 77 3.21 -11.81 4.45
CA ASN A 77 3.11 -12.29 5.83
C ASN A 77 2.62 -11.15 6.72
N GLY A 78 1.76 -11.45 7.70
CA GLY A 78 1.29 -10.47 8.68
C GLY A 78 0.96 -11.12 10.02
N ARG A 79 0.89 -10.32 11.08
CA ARG A 79 0.43 -10.77 12.40
C ARG A 79 -0.91 -10.11 12.71
N VAL A 80 -1.84 -10.86 13.30
CA VAL A 80 -3.09 -10.25 13.79
C VAL A 80 -2.80 -9.45 15.04
N ALA A 81 -3.38 -8.27 15.13
CA ALA A 81 -3.38 -7.47 16.36
C ALA A 81 -4.78 -6.89 16.58
N SER A 82 -5.10 -6.61 17.85
CA SER A 82 -6.29 -5.85 18.18
C SER A 82 -6.01 -4.34 18.09
N TYR A 83 -7.06 -3.56 17.92
CA TYR A 83 -7.04 -2.12 18.10
C TYR A 83 -8.40 -1.63 18.57
N VAL A 84 -8.42 -0.50 19.26
CA VAL A 84 -9.66 0.15 19.69
C VAL A 84 -10.08 1.15 18.63
N LYS A 85 -11.32 1.00 18.15
CA LYS A 85 -11.97 1.93 17.22
C LYS A 85 -12.97 2.80 17.97
N GLY A 86 -12.95 4.10 17.71
CA GLY A 86 -13.84 5.09 18.33
C GLY A 86 -13.07 6.36 18.67
N TYR A 87 -13.78 7.46 18.89
CA TYR A 87 -13.18 8.71 19.39
C TYR A 87 -13.14 8.69 20.93
N PHE A 88 -12.15 9.36 21.52
CA PHE A 88 -12.09 9.56 22.95
C PHE A 88 -13.38 10.25 23.43
N GLY A 89 -14.06 9.68 24.45
CA GLY A 89 -15.38 10.15 24.90
C GLY A 89 -16.60 9.54 24.19
N THR A 90 -16.42 8.60 23.24
CA THR A 90 -17.52 7.85 22.59
C THR A 90 -17.43 6.35 22.88
N SER A 91 -18.41 5.55 22.41
CA SER A 91 -18.37 4.08 22.54
C SER A 91 -17.19 3.48 21.79
N GLN A 92 -16.12 3.21 22.53
CA GLN A 92 -14.93 2.52 22.03
C GLN A 92 -15.23 1.04 21.83
N LYS A 93 -14.86 0.50 20.67
CA LYS A 93 -15.09 -0.92 20.32
C LYS A 93 -13.76 -1.58 19.94
N LEU A 94 -13.55 -2.79 20.45
CA LEU A 94 -12.43 -3.63 20.04
C LEU A 94 -12.64 -4.14 18.61
N ASP A 95 -11.61 -4.05 17.78
CA ASP A 95 -11.58 -4.66 16.45
C ASP A 95 -10.18 -5.23 16.17
N TYR A 96 -10.04 -5.94 15.06
CA TYR A 96 -8.81 -6.64 14.69
C TYR A 96 -8.27 -6.14 13.36
N LYS A 97 -6.95 -6.13 13.24
CA LYS A 97 -6.18 -5.70 12.08
C LYS A 97 -5.06 -6.69 11.80
N VAL A 98 -4.48 -6.60 10.61
CA VAL A 98 -3.19 -7.23 10.31
C VAL A 98 -2.12 -6.16 10.38
N GLU A 99 -1.02 -6.45 11.06
CA GLU A 99 0.11 -5.53 11.21
C GLU A 99 1.43 -6.17 10.79
N ARG A 100 2.44 -5.30 10.66
CA ARG A 100 3.82 -5.65 10.29
C ARG A 100 3.87 -6.52 9.02
N PRO A 101 3.30 -6.07 7.89
CA PRO A 101 3.39 -6.80 6.63
C PRO A 101 4.87 -6.98 6.24
N SER A 102 5.25 -8.20 5.87
CA SER A 102 6.60 -8.54 5.40
C SER A 102 6.55 -9.62 4.32
N GLN A 103 7.68 -9.90 3.66
CA GLN A 103 7.74 -10.85 2.54
C GLN A 103 6.65 -10.58 1.49
N VAL A 104 6.49 -9.30 1.16
CA VAL A 104 5.49 -8.85 0.21
C VAL A 104 5.95 -9.26 -1.18
N ALA A 105 5.06 -9.88 -1.94
CA ALA A 105 5.31 -10.33 -3.31
C ALA A 105 4.06 -10.14 -4.18
N LEU A 106 4.27 -9.91 -5.47
CA LEU A 106 3.22 -9.92 -6.48
C LEU A 106 2.98 -11.37 -6.92
N GLN A 107 1.78 -11.88 -6.69
CA GLN A 107 1.38 -13.23 -7.08
C GLN A 107 0.73 -13.25 -8.46
N ALA A 108 -0.02 -12.21 -8.81
CA ALA A 108 -0.53 -11.99 -10.15
C ALA A 108 -0.51 -10.49 -10.47
N LYS A 109 -0.06 -10.17 -11.68
CA LYS A 109 0.13 -8.80 -12.17
C LYS A 109 -1.01 -8.43 -13.12
N ILE A 110 -1.59 -7.26 -12.93
CA ILE A 110 -2.39 -6.59 -13.96
C ILE A 110 -1.44 -5.90 -14.93
N GLU A 111 -1.63 -6.14 -16.23
CA GLU A 111 -0.82 -5.49 -17.24
C GLU A 111 -1.16 -4.00 -17.38
N GLY A 112 -0.15 -3.20 -17.65
CA GLY A 112 -0.27 -1.75 -17.78
C GLY A 112 0.96 -0.98 -17.34
N PRO A 113 1.02 0.33 -17.67
CA PRO A 113 2.12 1.19 -17.29
C PRO A 113 2.19 1.35 -15.78
N ARG A 114 3.40 1.38 -15.22
CA ARG A 114 3.66 1.56 -13.79
C ARG A 114 4.66 2.68 -13.58
N ARG A 115 4.27 3.65 -12.76
CA ARG A 115 5.08 4.82 -12.40
C ARG A 115 6.14 4.44 -11.38
N LEU A 116 7.24 5.20 -11.41
CA LEU A 116 8.15 5.24 -10.28
C LEU A 116 7.45 5.87 -9.07
N LEU A 117 7.72 5.32 -7.89
CA LEU A 117 7.15 5.82 -6.64
C LEU A 117 8.22 6.47 -5.76
N PRO A 118 7.86 7.54 -5.02
CA PRO A 118 8.70 8.05 -3.94
C PRO A 118 8.90 7.01 -2.83
N ASP A 119 10.07 7.03 -2.19
CA ASP A 119 10.39 6.13 -1.09
C ASP A 119 9.72 6.51 0.25
N THR A 120 9.71 5.60 1.22
CA THR A 120 9.28 5.90 2.60
C THR A 120 10.42 6.15 3.58
N VAL A 121 11.68 6.11 3.12
CA VAL A 121 12.89 6.16 3.95
C VAL A 121 13.20 7.61 4.34
N THR A 122 13.13 8.52 3.38
CA THR A 122 13.41 9.94 3.57
C THR A 122 12.16 10.72 3.95
N LYS A 123 12.34 11.88 4.62
CA LYS A 123 11.22 12.78 4.91
C LYS A 123 10.58 13.29 3.62
N PHE A 124 11.41 13.70 2.66
CA PHE A 124 10.96 14.18 1.36
C PHE A 124 10.20 13.10 0.58
N GLY A 125 10.76 11.89 0.47
CA GLY A 125 10.09 10.74 -0.17
C GLY A 125 8.73 10.44 0.45
N ARG A 126 8.63 10.42 1.79
CA ARG A 126 7.34 10.23 2.47
C ARG A 126 6.32 11.31 2.12
N GLN A 127 6.74 12.56 2.01
CA GLN A 127 5.85 13.67 1.67
C GLN A 127 5.43 13.61 0.20
N ALA A 128 6.38 13.36 -0.71
CA ALA A 128 6.10 13.15 -2.12
C ALA A 128 5.16 11.94 -2.35
N LEU A 129 5.29 10.86 -1.58
CA LEU A 129 4.40 9.71 -1.68
C LEU A 129 2.96 10.05 -1.32
N ILE A 130 2.74 10.92 -0.32
CA ILE A 130 1.39 11.44 -0.01
C ILE A 130 0.85 12.27 -1.17
N GLY A 131 1.69 13.09 -1.81
CA GLY A 131 1.30 13.85 -3.00
C GLY A 131 0.87 12.95 -4.15
N TYR A 132 1.65 11.91 -4.43
CA TYR A 132 1.28 10.87 -5.40
C TYR A 132 -0.08 10.25 -5.09
N ILE A 133 -0.33 9.88 -3.82
CA ILE A 133 -1.61 9.30 -3.39
C ILE A 133 -2.77 10.27 -3.62
N MET A 134 -2.59 11.54 -3.25
CA MET A 134 -3.59 12.59 -3.45
C MET A 134 -3.88 12.85 -4.93
N GLU A 135 -2.86 12.78 -5.79
CA GLU A 135 -3.04 12.96 -7.23
C GLU A 135 -3.69 11.74 -7.88
N ARG A 136 -3.24 10.53 -7.56
CA ARG A 136 -3.78 9.28 -8.09
C ARG A 136 -5.26 9.08 -7.74
N GLU A 137 -5.64 9.41 -6.50
CA GLU A 137 -6.99 9.19 -5.98
C GLU A 137 -7.82 10.49 -5.92
N ARG A 138 -7.41 11.51 -6.69
CA ARG A 138 -7.99 12.87 -6.68
C ARG A 138 -9.52 12.87 -6.76
N ALA A 139 -10.06 12.21 -7.79
CA ALA A 139 -11.50 12.17 -8.04
C ALA A 139 -12.28 11.59 -6.83
N PHE A 140 -11.70 10.58 -6.15
CA PHE A 140 -12.30 10.02 -4.95
C PHE A 140 -12.22 10.97 -3.75
N TYR A 141 -11.13 11.70 -3.57
CA TYR A 141 -11.00 12.66 -2.48
C TYR A 141 -11.88 13.89 -2.67
N GLU A 142 -12.00 14.39 -3.90
CA GLU A 142 -12.93 15.47 -4.25
C GLU A 142 -14.38 15.04 -4.00
N ALA A 143 -14.78 13.85 -4.48
CA ALA A 143 -16.13 13.32 -4.26
C ALA A 143 -16.46 13.01 -2.79
N SER A 144 -15.46 12.67 -1.97
CA SER A 144 -15.64 12.35 -0.54
C SER A 144 -15.36 13.53 0.40
N CYS A 145 -15.14 14.73 -0.14
CA CYS A 145 -14.74 15.93 0.61
C CYS A 145 -13.52 15.69 1.51
N ARG A 146 -12.61 14.79 1.10
CA ARG A 146 -11.34 14.59 1.78
C ARG A 146 -10.35 15.68 1.33
N PRO A 147 -9.55 16.24 2.25
CA PRO A 147 -8.64 17.31 1.91
C PRO A 147 -7.56 16.81 0.94
N ILE A 148 -7.31 17.60 -0.10
CA ILE A 148 -6.13 17.52 -0.95
C ILE A 148 -5.27 18.71 -0.56
N ASP A 149 -4.11 18.45 0.02
CA ASP A 149 -3.23 19.49 0.54
C ASP A 149 -2.18 19.83 -0.53
N PRO A 150 -2.18 21.09 -1.05
CA PRO A 150 -1.26 21.53 -2.08
C PRO A 150 0.21 21.32 -1.74
N TYR A 151 0.57 21.36 -0.45
CA TYR A 151 1.94 21.12 -0.02
C TYR A 151 2.44 19.75 -0.48
N TYR A 152 1.64 18.69 -0.25
CA TYR A 152 2.04 17.33 -0.62
C TYR A 152 2.06 17.14 -2.14
N ILE A 153 1.10 17.72 -2.86
CA ILE A 153 1.09 17.72 -4.33
C ILE A 153 2.39 18.33 -4.87
N GLU A 154 2.81 19.46 -4.31
CA GLU A 154 4.05 20.12 -4.72
C GLU A 154 5.29 19.27 -4.42
N GLN A 155 5.36 18.61 -3.25
CA GLN A 155 6.46 17.68 -2.96
C GLN A 155 6.54 16.55 -4.00
N TYR A 156 5.40 16.04 -4.48
CA TYR A 156 5.39 15.02 -5.53
C TYR A 156 5.87 15.57 -6.89
N ARG A 157 5.47 16.79 -7.27
CA ARG A 157 5.95 17.44 -8.50
C ARG A 157 7.46 17.69 -8.50
N VAL A 158 8.00 18.17 -7.38
CA VAL A 158 9.44 18.32 -7.20
C VAL A 158 10.15 16.97 -7.31
N TRP A 159 9.56 15.93 -6.71
CA TRP A 159 10.11 14.58 -6.80
C TRP A 159 10.13 14.07 -8.25
N LEU A 160 9.04 14.22 -9.00
CA LEU A 160 8.95 13.87 -10.42
C LEU A 160 10.00 14.60 -11.26
N THR A 161 10.17 15.90 -11.03
CA THR A 161 11.16 16.71 -11.76
C THR A 161 12.58 16.17 -11.54
N ASN A 162 12.91 15.78 -10.30
CA ASN A 162 14.24 15.31 -9.96
C ASN A 162 14.53 13.85 -10.38
N HIS A 163 13.50 13.00 -10.48
CA HIS A 163 13.68 11.55 -10.69
C HIS A 163 13.25 11.07 -12.07
N VAL A 164 12.27 11.73 -12.69
CA VAL A 164 11.67 11.35 -13.97
C VAL A 164 12.13 12.30 -15.08
N MET A 165 12.08 13.62 -14.87
CA MET A 165 12.39 14.59 -15.93
C MET A 165 13.89 14.78 -16.20
N LYS A 166 14.75 14.49 -15.22
CA LYS A 166 16.21 14.45 -15.44
C LYS A 166 16.68 13.14 -16.09
N ASN A 167 15.86 12.09 -16.07
CA ASN A 167 16.19 10.76 -16.58
C ASN A 167 15.18 10.36 -17.66
N ALA A 168 15.32 10.92 -18.87
CA ALA A 168 14.40 10.76 -20.01
C ALA A 168 14.20 9.31 -20.52
N GLN A 169 14.73 8.28 -19.83
CA GLN A 169 14.64 6.87 -20.22
C GLN A 169 13.65 6.03 -19.38
N ASN A 170 12.95 6.61 -18.40
CA ASN A 170 12.35 5.80 -17.32
C ASN A 170 10.85 5.45 -17.48
N TYR A 171 10.31 5.52 -18.68
CA TYR A 171 9.02 4.90 -19.00
C TYR A 171 9.17 3.42 -19.43
N ASP A 172 10.11 2.64 -18.86
CA ASP A 172 10.07 1.16 -18.97
C ASP A 172 10.98 0.35 -18.00
N ILE A 173 11.26 0.84 -16.78
CA ILE A 173 12.22 0.15 -15.88
C ILE A 173 11.70 -1.19 -15.31
N VAL A 174 10.39 -1.45 -15.34
CA VAL A 174 9.85 -2.73 -14.84
C VAL A 174 10.29 -3.91 -15.73
N LEU A 175 10.61 -3.68 -17.02
CA LEU A 175 11.07 -4.75 -17.92
C LEU A 175 12.54 -5.16 -17.68
N GLN A 176 13.43 -4.22 -17.36
CA GLN A 176 14.88 -4.51 -17.30
C GLN A 176 15.33 -5.31 -16.07
N LYS A 177 14.62 -5.19 -14.93
CA LYS A 177 14.95 -5.97 -13.72
C LYS A 177 14.52 -7.44 -13.78
N GLN A 178 13.60 -7.81 -14.68
CA GLN A 178 13.22 -9.21 -14.88
C GLN A 178 14.12 -9.93 -15.91
N LEU A 179 14.62 -9.22 -16.92
CA LEU A 179 15.51 -9.80 -17.94
C LEU A 179 16.94 -10.08 -17.42
N THR A 180 17.43 -9.27 -16.48
CA THR A 180 18.77 -9.45 -15.89
C THR A 180 18.85 -10.55 -14.84
N GLY A 181 17.71 -11.07 -14.36
CA GLY A 181 17.63 -12.22 -13.47
C GLY A 181 17.50 -13.58 -14.17
N ALA A 182 17.17 -13.60 -15.46
CA ALA A 182 17.01 -14.82 -16.26
C ALA A 182 18.28 -15.24 -17.02
N SER A 183 19.27 -14.34 -17.16
CA SER A 183 20.50 -14.58 -17.95
C SER A 183 21.73 -14.93 -17.10
N LYS A 184 21.54 -15.76 -16.06
CA LYS A 184 22.65 -16.47 -15.37
C LYS A 184 22.27 -17.92 -15.12
N LYS A 185 21.97 -18.64 -16.20
CA LYS A 185 22.17 -20.09 -16.30
C LYS A 185 22.58 -20.38 -17.74
N HIS A 186 23.88 -20.43 -17.96
CA HIS A 186 24.62 -21.47 -18.69
C HIS A 186 26.10 -21.06 -18.71
#